data_AF-A0A3R7MSX2-F1
#
_entry.id   AF-A0A3R7MSX2-F1
#
_cell.length_a   1.000
_cell.length_b   1.000
_cell.length_c   1.000
_cell.angle_alpha   90.00
_cell.angle_beta   90.00
_cell.angle_gamma   90.00
#
_symmetry.space_group_name_H-M   'P 1'
#
loop_
_entity.id
_entity.type
_entity.pdbx_description
1 polymer ?
#
loop_
_entity_poly.entity_id
_entity_poly.type
_entity_poly.pdbx_seq_one_letter_code
_entity_poly.pdbx_strand_id
1 'polypeptide(L)'
;MGFRGRPKSASRTTGCVAAGAGKDAIPLNLSFGNFEFEEMKRVGQRGGGVRELASLLRHAKRQTESHASLLGSETGLEKRQADLLDIALRRASGAKVKDDPKRLAKALAKRRNKKRRSAKKWAGRIEKLQQSVNTVVENRTMARQAARMGREGKEKGKQQKRETKRSAGVMAKKKAKKGGDRKGPAAAARDKKHRKGKK
;
A
#
# COMPACT_ATOMS: atom_id res chain seq x y z
N MET A 1 12.96 -12.44 40.48
CA MET A 1 14.37 -12.66 40.06
C MET A 1 14.37 -12.86 38.54
N GLY A 2 14.73 -11.96 37.63
CA GLY A 2 15.61 -10.80 37.70
C GLY A 2 16.83 -10.93 36.78
N PHE A 3 16.74 -11.48 35.56
CA PHE A 3 17.89 -11.60 34.66
C PHE A 3 17.84 -10.56 33.53
N ARG A 4 18.60 -9.46 33.72
CA ARG A 4 18.95 -8.48 32.68
C ARG A 4 20.29 -8.85 32.07
N GLY A 5 20.28 -9.45 30.89
CA GLY A 5 21.48 -9.65 30.07
C GLY A 5 21.77 -8.41 29.21
N ARG A 6 22.85 -7.69 29.51
CA ARG A 6 23.44 -6.67 28.62
C ARG A 6 24.26 -7.37 27.53
N PRO A 7 24.16 -7.00 26.24
CA PRO A 7 25.24 -7.30 25.29
C PRO A 7 26.38 -6.29 25.44
N LYS A 8 27.60 -6.84 25.50
CA LYS A 8 28.89 -6.16 25.60
C LYS A 8 29.18 -5.36 24.32
N SER A 9 29.70 -4.14 24.49
CA SER A 9 30.26 -3.30 23.44
C SER A 9 31.49 -3.95 22.81
N ALA A 10 31.45 -4.23 21.51
CA ALA A 10 32.63 -4.62 20.74
C ALA A 10 33.39 -3.36 20.30
N SER A 11 34.57 -3.15 20.86
CA SER A 11 35.57 -2.22 20.33
C SER A 11 36.14 -2.78 19.03
N ARG A 12 35.75 -2.20 17.89
CA ARG A 12 36.41 -2.47 16.60
C ARG A 12 37.68 -1.63 16.50
N THR A 13 38.76 -2.19 17.03
CA THR A 13 40.12 -1.90 16.58
C THR A 13 40.22 -2.36 15.12
N THR A 14 40.38 -1.40 14.21
CA THR A 14 40.93 -1.67 12.88
C THR A 14 42.18 -0.82 12.75
N GLY A 15 43.27 -1.31 13.35
CA GLY A 15 44.61 -0.94 12.93
C GLY A 15 44.87 -1.66 11.61
N CYS A 16 44.91 -0.92 10.52
CA CYS A 16 45.47 -1.39 9.27
C CYS A 16 46.86 -0.78 9.13
N VAL A 17 47.82 -1.68 8.95
CA VAL A 17 49.25 -1.48 8.92
C VAL A 17 49.66 -0.68 7.70
N ALA A 18 50.63 0.21 7.90
CA ALA A 18 51.30 0.98 6.87
C ALA A 18 51.93 0.07 5.80
N ALA A 19 51.67 0.38 4.53
CA ALA A 19 52.43 -0.14 3.41
C ALA A 19 52.63 0.98 2.39
N GLY A 20 53.90 1.27 2.06
CA GLY A 20 54.28 2.01 0.86
C GLY A 20 54.65 3.47 1.07
N ALA A 21 55.91 3.71 1.45
CA ALA A 21 56.60 4.96 1.17
C ALA A 21 56.90 5.03 -0.34
N GLY A 22 56.08 5.79 -1.08
CA GLY A 22 56.32 6.18 -2.46
C GLY A 22 56.04 7.67 -2.60
N LYS A 23 56.93 8.41 -3.27
CA LYS A 23 56.95 9.89 -3.35
C LYS A 23 55.78 10.54 -4.12
N ASP A 24 54.75 9.77 -4.47
CA ASP A 24 53.53 10.24 -5.16
C ASP A 24 52.25 9.92 -4.37
N ALA A 25 52.36 9.86 -3.04
CA ALA A 25 51.20 9.71 -2.17
C ALA A 25 50.44 11.04 -2.10
N ILE A 26 49.30 11.12 -2.80
CA ILE A 26 48.30 12.18 -2.65
C ILE A 26 48.12 12.42 -1.14
N PRO A 27 48.37 13.63 -0.62
CA PRO A 27 48.21 13.89 0.79
C PRO A 27 46.73 13.67 1.16
N LEU A 28 46.44 12.53 1.79
CA LEU A 28 45.13 12.17 2.35
C LEU A 28 44.72 13.07 3.54
N ASN A 29 45.46 14.15 3.76
CA ASN A 29 45.13 15.26 4.64
C ASN A 29 44.77 16.50 3.81
N LEU A 30 43.91 16.34 2.80
CA LEU A 30 43.01 17.43 2.40
C LEU A 30 42.09 17.68 3.60
N SER A 31 42.57 18.53 4.49
CA SER A 31 41.76 19.21 5.48
C SER A 31 40.76 20.08 4.73
N PHE A 32 39.64 19.48 4.35
CA PHE A 32 38.41 20.22 4.10
C PHE A 32 38.06 20.89 5.43
N GLY A 33 38.60 22.10 5.62
CA GLY A 33 38.37 22.88 6.82
C GLY A 33 36.89 22.99 7.06
N ASN A 34 36.41 22.54 8.22
CA ASN A 34 35.09 22.79 8.81
C ASN A 34 33.95 23.13 7.83
N PHE A 35 33.83 22.44 6.68
CA PHE A 35 32.65 22.55 5.85
C PHE A 35 31.60 21.76 6.61
N GLU A 36 30.73 22.51 7.27
CA GLU A 36 29.71 22.03 8.17
C GLU A 36 29.01 20.80 7.59
N PHE A 37 29.28 19.66 8.19
CA PHE A 37 28.50 18.43 8.03
C PHE A 37 27.06 18.59 8.59
N GLU A 38 26.56 19.81 8.78
CA GLU A 38 25.15 20.11 8.94
C GLU A 38 24.40 20.02 7.62
N GLU A 39 25.03 20.39 6.49
CA GLU A 39 24.35 20.41 5.20
C GLU A 39 24.02 18.97 4.74
N MET A 40 24.93 18.01 4.97
CA MET A 40 24.68 16.58 4.68
C MET A 40 23.63 15.93 5.60
N LYS A 41 23.39 16.43 6.82
CA LYS A 41 22.28 15.96 7.67
C LYS A 41 20.90 16.36 7.11
N ARG A 42 20.85 17.38 6.24
CA ARG A 42 19.62 17.83 5.58
C ARG A 42 19.36 17.12 4.26
N VAL A 43 20.39 16.48 3.68
CA VAL A 43 20.29 15.64 2.47
C VAL A 43 19.59 14.31 2.81
N GLY A 44 18.26 14.36 2.91
CA GLY A 44 17.43 13.21 3.29
C GLY A 44 16.19 13.62 4.09
N GLN A 45 16.23 14.78 4.75
CA GLN A 45 15.04 15.44 5.26
C GLN A 45 14.25 16.07 4.11
N ARG A 46 13.60 15.23 3.28
CA ARG A 46 12.60 15.68 2.32
C ARG A 46 11.39 16.25 3.08
N GLY A 47 11.51 17.53 3.42
CA GLY A 47 10.42 18.46 3.65
C GLY A 47 9.45 18.12 4.78
N GLY A 48 9.68 18.72 5.94
CA GLY A 48 8.61 19.36 6.69
C GLY A 48 7.55 18.39 7.15
N GLY A 49 7.92 17.18 7.60
CA GLY A 49 7.01 16.11 8.01
C GLY A 49 5.84 16.59 8.90
N VAL A 50 4.81 15.76 9.11
CA VAL A 50 3.74 16.10 10.09
C VAL A 50 4.36 16.46 11.45
N ARG A 51 5.46 15.80 11.81
CA ARG A 51 6.24 16.07 13.03
C ARG A 51 6.92 17.44 13.01
N GLU A 52 7.57 17.82 11.92
CA GLU A 52 8.20 19.15 11.78
C GLU A 52 7.15 20.26 11.78
N LEU A 53 6.04 20.11 11.04
CA LEU A 53 4.94 21.08 11.07
C LEU A 53 4.32 21.19 12.47
N ALA A 54 4.20 20.07 13.20
CA ALA A 54 3.75 20.10 14.59
C ALA A 54 4.76 20.78 15.51
N SER A 55 6.06 20.59 15.29
CA SER A 55 7.11 21.25 16.05
C SER A 55 7.11 22.76 15.83
N LEU A 56 7.06 23.19 14.56
CA LEU A 56 6.93 24.59 14.18
C LEU A 56 5.66 25.21 14.77
N LEU A 57 4.53 24.50 14.76
CA LEU A 57 3.29 25.00 15.34
C LEU A 57 3.40 25.18 16.85
N ARG A 58 4.09 24.28 17.56
CA ARG A 58 4.35 24.44 18.99
C ARG A 58 5.26 25.62 19.27
N HIS A 59 6.31 25.79 18.46
CA HIS A 59 7.22 26.92 18.58
C HIS A 59 6.46 28.24 18.35
N ALA A 60 5.72 28.35 17.25
CA ALA A 60 4.90 29.53 16.94
C ALA A 60 3.91 29.87 18.07
N LYS A 61 3.24 28.86 18.65
CA LYS A 61 2.33 29.09 19.79
C LYS A 61 3.05 29.61 21.03
N ARG A 62 4.19 29.01 21.38
CA ARG A 62 5.02 29.48 22.51
C ARG A 62 5.52 30.89 22.30
N GLN A 63 5.90 31.26 21.08
CA GLN A 63 6.30 32.62 20.74
C GLN A 63 5.11 33.59 20.86
N THR A 64 3.91 33.21 20.41
CA THR A 64 2.73 34.07 20.62
C THR A 64 2.37 34.23 22.10
N GLU A 65 2.53 33.18 22.89
CA GLU A 65 2.30 33.20 24.34
C GLU A 65 3.36 34.04 25.06
N SER A 66 4.64 33.95 24.68
CA SER A 66 5.70 34.78 25.25
C SER A 66 5.47 36.26 24.91
N HIS A 67 5.13 36.58 23.65
CA HIS A 67 4.80 37.95 23.28
C HIS A 67 3.59 38.50 24.04
N ALA A 68 2.59 37.65 24.34
CA ALA A 68 1.45 38.06 25.16
C ALA A 68 1.85 38.36 26.61
N SER A 69 2.75 37.55 27.20
CA SER A 69 3.27 37.82 28.55
C SER A 69 4.11 39.10 28.67
N LEU A 70 4.71 39.56 27.56
CA LEU A 70 5.56 40.75 27.53
C LEU A 70 4.78 42.06 27.39
N LEU A 71 3.46 42.03 27.19
CA LEU A 71 2.65 43.24 26.98
C LEU A 71 2.44 44.07 28.27
N GLY A 72 2.73 43.51 29.44
CA GLY A 72 2.47 44.15 30.73
C GLY A 72 3.56 45.11 31.22
N SER A 73 4.72 45.19 30.56
CA SER A 73 5.83 46.07 30.94
C SER A 73 6.41 46.81 29.74
N GLU A 74 6.91 48.03 29.94
CA GLU A 74 7.55 48.83 28.88
C GLU A 74 8.77 48.12 28.30
N THR A 75 9.62 47.56 29.16
CA THR A 75 10.77 46.73 28.76
C THR A 75 10.36 45.46 28.00
N GLY A 76 9.14 44.95 28.24
CA GLY A 76 8.58 43.82 27.52
C GLY A 76 8.07 44.21 26.13
N LEU A 77 7.48 45.39 26.00
CA LEU A 77 7.07 45.96 24.72
C LEU A 77 8.27 46.20 23.80
N GLU A 78 9.36 46.76 24.32
CA GLU A 78 10.60 46.97 23.57
C GLU A 78 11.19 45.64 23.05
N LYS A 79 11.27 44.62 23.91
CA LYS A 79 11.73 43.28 23.51
C LYS A 79 10.85 42.68 22.42
N ARG A 80 9.53 42.79 22.58
CA ARG A 80 8.57 42.32 21.56
C ARG A 80 8.75 43.07 20.24
N GLN A 81 8.97 44.38 20.27
CA GLN A 81 9.21 45.17 19.07
C GLN A 81 10.52 44.76 18.38
N ALA A 82 11.61 44.57 19.15
CA ALA A 82 12.89 44.09 18.62
C ALA A 82 12.75 42.73 17.91
N ASP A 83 12.05 41.78 18.52
CA ASP A 83 11.79 40.46 17.92
C ASP A 83 10.98 40.56 16.62
N LEU A 84 9.94 41.39 16.61
CA LEU A 84 9.10 41.61 15.42
C LEU A 84 9.89 42.28 14.29
N LEU A 85 10.79 43.20 14.62
CA LEU A 85 11.68 43.86 13.67
C LEU A 85 12.72 42.89 13.10
N ASP A 86 13.35 42.04 13.92
CA ASP A 86 14.27 40.99 13.45
C ASP A 86 13.54 40.03 12.48
N ILE A 87 12.32 39.61 12.83
CA ILE A 87 11.48 38.80 11.94
C ILE A 87 11.18 39.54 10.61
N ALA A 88 10.90 40.85 10.66
CA ALA A 88 10.65 41.65 9.47
C ALA A 88 11.91 41.77 8.59
N LEU A 89 13.08 42.00 9.19
CA LEU A 89 14.36 42.06 8.49
C LEU A 89 14.69 40.73 7.81
N ARG A 90 14.48 39.60 8.50
CA ARG A 90 14.65 38.26 7.91
C ARG A 90 13.71 38.04 6.73
N ARG A 91 12.47 38.54 6.78
CA ARG A 91 11.55 38.47 5.63
C ARG A 91 12.01 39.36 4.49
N ALA A 92 12.48 40.58 4.78
CA ALA A 92 12.98 41.52 3.80
C ALA A 92 14.25 41.00 3.08
N SER A 93 15.12 40.27 3.80
CA SER A 93 16.28 39.59 3.22
C SER A 93 15.92 38.34 2.40
N GLY A 94 14.63 38.01 2.28
CA GLY A 94 14.14 36.88 1.49
C GLY A 94 14.02 35.56 2.25
N ALA A 95 14.29 35.52 3.57
CA ALA A 95 14.12 34.32 4.35
C ALA A 95 12.63 33.95 4.52
N LYS A 96 12.29 32.69 4.26
CA LYS A 96 10.91 32.18 4.41
C LYS A 96 10.59 31.87 5.87
N VAL A 97 10.17 32.89 6.60
CA VAL A 97 9.73 32.79 7.99
C VAL A 97 8.39 32.03 8.07
N LYS A 98 8.32 30.97 8.89
CA LYS A 98 7.16 30.04 9.00
C LYS A 98 6.51 30.07 10.38
N ASP A 99 6.22 31.25 10.91
CA ASP A 99 5.80 31.40 12.31
C ASP A 99 4.30 31.64 12.52
N ASP A 100 3.50 31.63 11.44
CA ASP A 100 2.05 31.85 11.54
C ASP A 100 1.32 30.61 12.09
N PRO A 101 0.81 30.60 13.34
CA PRO A 101 0.22 29.41 13.95
C PRO A 101 -1.03 28.93 13.19
N LYS A 102 -1.85 29.85 12.68
CA LYS A 102 -3.05 29.54 11.89
C LYS A 102 -2.70 28.86 10.56
N ARG A 103 -1.65 29.32 9.87
CA ARG A 103 -1.21 28.72 8.58
C ARG A 103 -0.59 27.35 8.80
N LEU A 104 0.23 27.19 9.83
CA LEU A 104 0.82 25.91 10.22
C LEU A 104 -0.26 24.89 10.61
N ALA A 105 -1.29 25.31 11.36
CA ALA A 105 -2.40 24.43 11.74
C ALA A 105 -3.15 23.91 10.51
N LYS A 106 -3.47 24.79 9.55
CA LYS A 106 -4.09 24.41 8.28
C LYS A 106 -3.21 23.47 7.46
N ALA A 107 -1.91 23.74 7.37
CA ALA A 107 -0.96 22.88 6.66
C ALA A 107 -0.87 21.49 7.29
N LEU A 108 -0.82 21.42 8.63
CA LEU A 108 -0.79 20.19 9.40
C LEU A 108 -2.08 19.38 9.17
N ALA A 109 -3.25 20.02 9.23
CA ALA A 109 -4.53 19.38 8.97
C ALA A 109 -4.62 18.82 7.53
N LYS A 110 -4.20 19.61 6.52
CA LYS A 110 -4.11 19.14 5.13
C LYS A 110 -3.21 17.90 5.00
N ARG A 111 -2.04 17.90 5.66
CA ARG A 111 -1.11 16.77 5.62
C ARG A 111 -1.68 15.52 6.32
N ARG A 112 -2.35 15.69 7.46
CA ARG A 112 -3.09 14.60 8.14
C ARG A 112 -4.19 14.02 7.25
N ASN A 113 -5.00 14.87 6.60
CA ASN A 113 -6.04 14.43 5.68
C ASN A 113 -5.47 13.70 4.45
N LYS A 114 -4.34 14.17 3.90
CA LYS A 114 -3.65 13.46 2.81
C LYS A 114 -3.22 12.06 3.23
N LYS A 115 -2.65 11.91 4.44
CA LYS A 115 -2.25 10.61 5.00
C LYS A 115 -3.45 9.69 5.24
N ARG A 116 -4.55 10.23 5.77
CA ARG A 116 -5.81 9.47 5.93
C ARG A 116 -6.35 8.98 4.59
N ARG A 117 -6.39 9.85 3.57
CA ARG A 117 -6.84 9.49 2.21
C ARG A 117 -5.94 8.43 1.59
N SER A 118 -4.63 8.54 1.72
CA SER A 118 -3.72 7.50 1.22
C SER A 118 -3.90 6.16 1.94
N ALA A 119 -4.09 6.19 3.26
CA ALA A 119 -4.35 4.99 4.06
C ALA A 119 -5.68 4.32 3.63
N LYS A 120 -6.77 5.09 3.47
CA LYS A 120 -8.05 4.56 2.98
C LYS A 120 -7.93 3.94 1.59
N LYS A 121 -7.18 4.58 0.68
CA LYS A 121 -6.91 4.02 -0.66
C LYS A 121 -6.12 2.71 -0.58
N TRP A 122 -5.13 2.64 0.29
CA TRP A 122 -4.34 1.42 0.50
C TRP A 122 -5.18 0.29 1.11
N ALA A 123 -5.98 0.58 2.13
CA ALA A 123 -6.91 -0.37 2.70
C ALA A 123 -7.89 -0.93 1.64
N GLY A 124 -8.50 -0.04 0.83
CA GLY A 124 -9.39 -0.48 -0.24
C GLY A 124 -8.68 -1.28 -1.35
N ARG A 125 -7.38 -1.07 -1.58
CA ARG A 125 -6.60 -1.92 -2.52
C ARG A 125 -6.38 -3.31 -1.94
N ILE A 126 -6.04 -3.40 -0.66
CA ILE A 126 -5.86 -4.68 0.05
C ILE A 126 -7.18 -5.46 0.07
N GLU A 127 -8.29 -4.77 0.37
CA GLU A 127 -9.63 -5.38 0.37
C GLU A 127 -10.02 -5.91 -1.02
N LYS A 128 -9.79 -5.14 -2.09
CA LYS A 128 -10.05 -5.60 -3.46
C LYS A 128 -9.20 -6.81 -3.84
N LEU A 129 -7.93 -6.85 -3.43
CA LEU A 129 -7.08 -8.00 -3.63
C LEU A 129 -7.62 -9.22 -2.87
N GLN A 130 -8.00 -9.05 -1.61
CA GLN A 130 -8.61 -10.11 -0.81
C GLN A 130 -9.91 -10.63 -1.43
N GLN A 131 -10.79 -9.74 -1.88
CA GLN A 131 -12.02 -10.10 -2.59
C GLN A 131 -11.71 -10.90 -3.85
N SER A 132 -10.77 -10.43 -4.68
CA SER A 132 -10.40 -11.14 -5.92
C SER A 132 -9.86 -12.56 -5.65
N VAL A 133 -9.07 -12.74 -4.59
CA VAL A 133 -8.58 -14.05 -4.17
C VAL A 133 -9.73 -14.93 -3.69
N ASN A 134 -10.61 -14.40 -2.84
CA ASN A 134 -11.79 -15.12 -2.34
C ASN A 134 -12.69 -15.57 -3.48
N THR A 135 -12.99 -14.70 -4.45
CA THR A 135 -13.81 -15.05 -5.61
C THR A 135 -13.20 -16.18 -6.44
N VAL A 136 -11.86 -16.17 -6.65
CA VAL A 136 -11.18 -17.26 -7.37
C VAL A 136 -11.26 -18.57 -6.59
N VAL A 137 -11.09 -18.53 -5.26
CA VAL A 137 -11.21 -19.71 -4.39
C VAL A 137 -12.63 -20.25 -4.42
N GLU A 138 -13.64 -19.41 -4.24
CA GLU A 138 -15.07 -19.75 -4.30
C GLU A 138 -15.46 -20.34 -5.67
N ASN A 139 -15.01 -19.73 -6.76
CA ASN A 139 -15.24 -20.27 -8.09
C ASN A 139 -14.63 -21.67 -8.25
N ARG A 140 -13.42 -21.90 -7.70
CA ARG A 140 -12.76 -23.21 -7.76
C ARG A 140 -13.45 -24.24 -6.88
N THR A 141 -13.97 -23.86 -5.70
CA THR A 141 -14.74 -24.76 -4.84
C THR A 141 -16.09 -25.11 -5.45
N MET A 142 -16.82 -24.13 -5.98
CA MET A 142 -18.10 -24.34 -6.68
C MET A 142 -17.92 -25.21 -7.92
N ALA A 143 -16.87 -24.97 -8.72
CA ALA A 143 -16.56 -25.83 -9.88
C ALA A 143 -16.25 -27.28 -9.47
N ARG A 144 -15.51 -27.48 -8.36
CA ARG A 144 -15.23 -28.82 -7.82
C ARG A 144 -16.50 -29.51 -7.32
N GLN A 145 -17.38 -28.79 -6.63
CA GLN A 145 -18.66 -29.32 -6.16
C GLN A 145 -19.58 -29.69 -7.33
N ALA A 146 -19.72 -28.80 -8.32
CA ALA A 146 -20.48 -29.07 -9.54
C ALA A 146 -19.94 -30.30 -10.30
N ALA A 147 -18.61 -30.45 -10.37
CA ALA A 147 -17.99 -31.63 -10.97
C ALA A 147 -18.26 -32.93 -10.20
N ARG A 148 -18.32 -32.89 -8.85
CA ARG A 148 -18.69 -34.04 -8.01
C ARG A 148 -20.16 -34.43 -8.24
N MET A 149 -21.09 -33.47 -8.15
CA MET A 149 -22.51 -33.70 -8.41
C MET A 149 -22.77 -34.24 -9.83
N GLY A 150 -22.04 -33.73 -10.83
CA GLY A 150 -22.13 -34.23 -12.20
C GLY A 150 -21.60 -35.65 -12.38
N ARG A 151 -20.63 -36.11 -11.57
CA ARG A 151 -20.17 -37.50 -11.57
C ARG A 151 -21.20 -38.41 -10.90
N GLU A 152 -21.72 -38.03 -9.74
CA GLU A 152 -22.76 -38.80 -9.02
C GLU A 152 -24.04 -38.94 -9.86
N GLY A 153 -24.48 -37.87 -10.53
CA GLY A 153 -25.64 -37.91 -11.44
C GLY A 153 -25.42 -38.85 -12.63
N LYS A 154 -24.20 -38.90 -13.19
CA LYS A 154 -23.84 -39.84 -14.27
C LYS A 154 -23.79 -41.29 -13.78
N GLU A 155 -23.35 -41.54 -12.56
CA GLU A 155 -23.34 -42.87 -11.96
C GLU A 155 -24.74 -43.38 -11.68
N LYS A 156 -25.61 -42.56 -11.06
CA LYS A 156 -27.02 -42.88 -10.84
C LYS A 156 -27.78 -43.11 -12.16
N GLY A 157 -27.53 -42.27 -13.17
CA GLY A 157 -28.14 -42.45 -14.50
C GLY A 157 -27.67 -43.74 -15.21
N LYS A 158 -26.41 -44.16 -15.02
CA LYS A 158 -25.92 -45.46 -15.53
C LYS A 158 -26.54 -46.64 -14.78
N GLN A 159 -26.76 -46.53 -13.47
CA GLN A 159 -27.46 -47.55 -12.68
C GLN A 159 -28.92 -47.71 -13.11
N GLN A 160 -29.68 -46.61 -13.22
CA GLN A 160 -31.07 -46.65 -13.69
C GLN A 160 -31.21 -47.23 -15.11
N LYS A 161 -30.27 -46.91 -16.01
CA LYS A 161 -30.27 -47.47 -17.39
C LYS A 161 -29.92 -48.97 -17.42
N ARG A 162 -29.16 -49.47 -16.45
CA ARG A 162 -28.88 -50.91 -16.29
C ARG A 162 -30.08 -51.65 -15.69
N GLU A 163 -30.80 -51.04 -14.74
CA GLU A 163 -32.01 -51.61 -14.14
C GLU A 163 -33.15 -51.70 -15.16
N THR A 164 -33.39 -50.63 -15.94
CA THR A 164 -34.41 -50.63 -17.01
C THR A 164 -34.07 -51.57 -18.17
N LYS A 165 -32.78 -51.78 -18.51
CA LYS A 165 -32.38 -52.81 -19.48
C LYS A 165 -32.53 -54.24 -18.94
N ARG A 166 -32.36 -54.46 -17.64
CA ARG A 166 -32.59 -55.77 -17.01
C ARG A 166 -34.07 -56.11 -16.89
N SER A 167 -34.96 -55.13 -16.69
CA SER A 167 -36.41 -55.35 -16.69
C SER A 167 -37.00 -55.54 -18.10
N ALA A 168 -36.41 -54.94 -19.13
CA ALA A 168 -36.85 -55.14 -20.53
C ALA A 168 -36.40 -56.49 -21.14
N GLY A 169 -35.40 -57.17 -20.54
CA GLY A 169 -34.86 -58.44 -21.04
C GLY A 169 -35.70 -59.68 -20.72
N VAL A 170 -36.73 -59.58 -19.87
CA VAL A 170 -37.54 -60.73 -19.42
C VAL A 170 -38.87 -60.87 -20.21
N MET A 171 -39.27 -59.87 -21.02
CA MET A 171 -40.60 -59.83 -21.65
C MET A 171 -40.60 -59.66 -23.18
N ALA A 172 -39.53 -60.03 -23.89
CA ALA A 172 -39.48 -59.95 -25.36
C ALA A 172 -39.35 -61.33 -26.01
N LYS A 173 -40.41 -62.16 -25.90
CA LYS A 173 -40.59 -63.36 -26.72
C LYS A 173 -42.06 -63.56 -27.09
N LYS A 174 -42.64 -62.65 -27.88
CA LYS A 174 -43.87 -62.94 -28.63
C LYS A 174 -44.09 -61.97 -29.80
N LYS A 175 -44.18 -62.54 -31.00
CA LYS A 175 -44.84 -62.07 -32.24
C LYS A 175 -44.57 -60.63 -32.71
N ALA A 176 -44.05 -60.46 -33.93
CA ALA A 176 -44.90 -60.35 -35.13
C ALA A 176 -44.08 -60.12 -36.41
N LYS A 177 -44.52 -60.82 -37.44
CA LYS A 177 -44.18 -60.72 -38.86
C LYS A 177 -44.98 -59.55 -39.46
N LYS A 178 -44.50 -59.00 -40.60
CA LYS A 178 -45.25 -58.30 -41.67
C LYS A 178 -45.02 -56.79 -41.81
N GLY A 179 -44.15 -56.45 -42.77
CA GLY A 179 -44.52 -55.61 -43.93
C GLY A 179 -44.35 -54.09 -43.83
N GLY A 180 -43.82 -53.51 -44.91
CA GLY A 180 -44.24 -52.19 -45.37
C GLY A 180 -43.13 -51.18 -45.60
N ASP A 181 -42.59 -51.17 -46.82
CA ASP A 181 -41.96 -50.00 -47.43
C ASP A 181 -42.86 -48.75 -47.32
N ARG A 182 -42.26 -47.60 -47.00
CA ARG A 182 -42.69 -46.26 -47.46
C ARG A 182 -41.65 -45.18 -47.09
N LYS A 183 -41.02 -44.60 -48.13
CA LYS A 183 -40.62 -43.18 -48.35
C LYS A 183 -40.34 -42.34 -47.08
N GLY A 184 -39.12 -41.86 -46.77
CA GLY A 184 -38.41 -40.67 -47.34
C GLY A 184 -39.18 -39.34 -47.10
N PRO A 185 -38.60 -38.11 -47.01
CA PRO A 185 -37.21 -37.62 -46.98
C PRO A 185 -36.91 -36.50 -45.91
N ALA A 186 -35.64 -36.03 -45.88
CA ALA A 186 -35.11 -34.66 -45.69
C ALA A 186 -35.53 -33.68 -44.55
N ALA A 187 -34.54 -32.82 -44.21
CA ALA A 187 -34.64 -31.45 -43.69
C ALA A 187 -35.04 -31.28 -42.20
N ALA A 188 -34.56 -30.33 -41.40
CA ALA A 188 -33.60 -29.25 -41.54
C ALA A 188 -33.36 -28.62 -40.14
N ALA A 189 -32.24 -27.88 -40.02
CA ALA A 189 -32.04 -26.74 -39.11
C ALA A 189 -31.92 -27.06 -37.59
N ARG A 190 -31.12 -26.39 -36.76
CA ARG A 190 -30.85 -24.95 -36.65
C ARG A 190 -29.58 -24.68 -35.81
N ASP A 191 -28.88 -23.62 -36.21
CA ASP A 191 -28.17 -22.62 -35.40
C ASP A 191 -26.91 -22.94 -34.59
N LYS A 192 -25.77 -22.79 -35.28
CA LYS A 192 -24.51 -22.37 -34.66
C LYS A 192 -24.47 -20.84 -34.51
N LYS A 193 -24.71 -20.40 -33.26
CA LYS A 193 -24.07 -19.28 -32.53
C LYS A 193 -23.60 -18.06 -33.34
N HIS A 194 -24.36 -16.97 -33.23
CA HIS A 194 -23.83 -15.61 -33.42
C HIS A 194 -23.06 -15.16 -32.17
N ARG A 195 -21.73 -15.02 -32.32
CA ARG A 195 -20.86 -14.30 -31.40
C ARG A 195 -20.86 -12.83 -31.83
N LYS A 196 -21.45 -11.93 -31.04
CA LYS A 196 -21.20 -10.49 -31.16
C LYS A 196 -20.65 -9.97 -29.83
N GLY A 197 -19.36 -9.65 -29.87
CA GLY A 197 -18.76 -8.64 -28.99
C GLY A 197 -18.60 -7.34 -29.76
N LYS A 198 -18.16 -6.31 -29.01
CA LYS A 198 -17.98 -4.88 -29.32
C LYS A 198 -19.26 -4.06 -29.04
N LYS A 199 -19.20 -2.95 -28.30
CA LYS A 199 -18.10 -2.06 -27.92
C LYS A 199 -18.17 -1.67 -26.46
#